data_AF-A0A947QY25-F1
#
_entry.id   AF-A0A947QY25-F1
#
_cell.length_a   1.000
_cell.length_b   1.000
_cell.length_c   1.000
_cell.angle_alpha   90.00
_cell.angle_beta   90.00
_cell.angle_gamma   90.00
#
_symmetry.space_group_name_H-M   'P 1'
#
loop_
_entity.id
_entity.type
_entity.pdbx_description
1 polymer ?
#
loop_
_entity_poly.entity_id
_entity_poly.type
_entity_poly.pdbx_seq_one_letter_code
_entity_poly.pdbx_strand_id
1 'polypeptide(L)'
;MMIIRTHDDHPTAFTKDIILSFGHIKPVSSITSRVERFISELALNLKNSGCRLIGHIKGLIDANENGYLFCSLVTFHGKPRFKGTLQKDIEDARLTLNIIVYGIEPDIVEDIVQQGIKNHFE
;
A
#
# COMPACT_ATOMS: atom_id res chain seq x y z
N MET A 1 -16.14 -25.78 26.18
CA MET A 1 -15.91 -26.07 24.74
C MET A 1 -15.34 -24.81 24.12
N MET A 2 -14.02 -24.75 23.94
CA MET A 2 -13.33 -23.57 23.39
C MET A 2 -13.50 -23.63 21.88
N ILE A 3 -14.33 -22.74 21.31
CA ILE A 3 -14.46 -22.62 19.86
C ILE A 3 -13.17 -21.95 19.40
N ILE A 4 -12.20 -22.75 18.95
CA ILE A 4 -11.08 -22.25 18.17
C ILE A 4 -11.71 -21.83 16.84
N ARG A 5 -12.02 -20.54 16.68
CA ARG A 5 -12.30 -19.98 15.37
C ARG A 5 -10.99 -20.11 14.58
N THR A 6 -10.91 -21.12 13.73
CA THR A 6 -9.96 -21.13 12.62
C THR A 6 -10.31 -19.91 11.79
N HIS A 7 -9.64 -18.77 11.99
CA HIS A 7 -9.74 -17.66 11.03
C HIS A 7 -9.47 -18.25 9.65
N ASP A 8 -10.45 -18.08 8.78
CA ASP A 8 -10.58 -18.68 7.46
C ASP A 8 -9.28 -18.64 6.65
N ASP A 9 -9.03 -19.71 5.89
CA ASP A 9 -8.01 -19.77 4.84
C ASP A 9 -8.37 -18.89 3.62
N HIS A 10 -9.47 -18.12 3.69
CA HIS A 10 -9.93 -17.25 2.63
C HIS A 10 -9.11 -15.96 2.56
N PRO A 11 -8.78 -15.49 1.34
CA PRO A 11 -8.08 -14.23 1.18
C PRO A 11 -8.97 -13.05 1.58
N THR A 12 -8.42 -12.14 2.36
CA THR A 12 -8.95 -10.79 2.55
C THR A 12 -8.43 -9.92 1.41
N ALA A 13 -9.34 -9.45 0.56
CA ALA A 13 -9.05 -8.56 -0.55
C ALA A 13 -9.49 -7.13 -0.21
N PHE A 14 -8.63 -6.15 -0.50
CA PHE A 14 -8.91 -4.74 -0.25
C PHE A 14 -8.39 -3.90 -1.42
N THR A 15 -9.18 -2.94 -1.86
CA THR A 15 -8.83 -2.01 -2.93
C THR A 15 -9.14 -0.59 -2.49
N LYS A 16 -8.25 0.36 -2.79
CA LYS A 16 -8.45 1.77 -2.51
C LYS A 16 -7.88 2.63 -3.61
N ASP A 17 -8.69 3.57 -4.07
CA ASP A 17 -8.26 4.66 -4.93
C ASP A 17 -8.24 5.96 -4.13
N ILE A 18 -7.15 6.72 -4.25
CA ILE A 18 -6.98 8.01 -3.59
C ILE A 18 -6.25 8.98 -4.52
N ILE A 19 -6.63 10.26 -4.47
CA ILE A 19 -5.85 11.35 -5.04
C ILE A 19 -4.86 11.83 -3.99
N LEU A 20 -3.58 11.73 -4.30
CA LEU A 20 -2.50 12.28 -3.50
C LEU A 20 -2.28 13.72 -3.96
N SER A 21 -2.57 14.69 -3.10
CA SER A 21 -2.29 16.11 -3.36
C SER A 21 -1.11 16.54 -2.50
N PHE A 22 -0.01 16.94 -3.13
CA PHE A 22 1.24 17.26 -2.43
C PHE A 22 1.33 18.73 -1.97
N GLY A 23 0.37 19.57 -2.41
CA GLY A 23 0.28 21.00 -2.09
C GLY A 23 1.35 21.88 -2.75
N HIS A 24 2.34 21.27 -3.39
CA HIS A 24 3.38 21.88 -4.21
C HIS A 24 4.02 20.77 -5.05
N ILE A 25 4.69 21.17 -6.13
CA ILE A 25 5.50 20.28 -6.98
C ILE A 25 6.55 19.57 -6.12
N LYS A 26 6.55 18.23 -6.14
CA LYS A 26 7.51 17.39 -5.39
C LYS A 26 8.41 16.60 -6.33
N PRO A 27 9.70 16.46 -5.97
CA PRO A 27 10.62 15.59 -6.69
C PRO A 27 10.14 14.15 -6.77
N VAL A 28 10.28 13.54 -7.95
CA VAL A 28 9.97 12.12 -8.18
C VAL A 28 10.63 11.20 -7.15
N SER A 29 11.88 11.49 -6.81
CA SER A 29 12.63 10.72 -5.80
C SER A 29 11.97 10.79 -4.43
N SER A 30 11.47 11.96 -4.02
CA SER A 30 10.77 12.16 -2.76
C SER A 30 9.47 11.34 -2.69
N ILE A 31 8.70 11.34 -3.78
CA ILE A 31 7.45 10.60 -3.90
C ILE A 31 7.72 9.10 -3.89
N THR A 32 8.69 8.64 -4.67
CA THR A 32 9.11 7.23 -4.73
C THR A 32 9.54 6.74 -3.35
N SER A 33 10.37 7.49 -2.61
CA SER A 33 10.79 7.13 -1.26
C SER A 33 9.66 7.18 -0.24
N ARG A 34 8.66 8.05 -0.43
CA ARG A 34 7.45 8.12 0.43
C ARG A 34 6.55 6.90 0.21
N VAL A 35 6.32 6.51 -1.05
CA VAL A 35 5.61 5.27 -1.39
C VAL A 35 6.36 4.03 -0.87
N GLU A 36 7.69 3.98 -1.01
CA GLU A 36 8.50 2.87 -0.47
C GLU A 36 8.29 2.69 1.03
N ARG A 37 8.36 3.79 1.80
CA ARG A 37 8.11 3.78 3.24
C ARG A 37 6.69 3.36 3.57
N PHE A 38 5.69 3.97 2.92
CA PHE A 38 4.29 3.63 3.11
C PHE A 38 4.01 2.13 2.91
N ILE A 39 4.46 1.54 1.80
CA ILE A 39 4.22 0.12 1.49
C ILE A 39 4.98 -0.80 2.47
N SER A 40 6.20 -0.42 2.85
CA SER A 40 7.01 -1.20 3.81
C SER A 40 6.40 -1.19 5.21
N GLU A 41 5.95 -0.03 5.68
CA GLU A 41 5.28 0.14 6.97
C GLU A 41 3.90 -0.52 6.97
N LEU A 42 3.14 -0.42 5.87
CA LEU A 42 1.87 -1.13 5.69
C LEU A 42 2.06 -2.64 5.88
N ALA A 43 3.06 -3.24 5.23
CA ALA A 43 3.35 -4.67 5.38
C ALA A 43 3.73 -5.04 6.82
N LEU A 44 4.51 -4.20 7.50
CA LEU A 44 4.87 -4.43 8.90
C LEU A 44 3.67 -4.31 9.84
N ASN A 45 2.82 -3.31 9.64
CA ASN A 45 1.62 -3.10 10.46
C ASN A 45 0.60 -4.23 10.26
N LEU A 46 0.44 -4.72 9.03
CA LEU A 46 -0.36 -5.92 8.74
C LEU A 46 0.17 -7.12 9.53
N LYS A 47 1.49 -7.38 9.50
CA LYS A 47 2.12 -8.46 10.26
C LYS A 47 1.86 -8.33 11.76
N ASN A 48 2.06 -7.12 12.31
CA ASN A 48 1.89 -6.85 13.73
C ASN A 48 0.42 -6.98 14.19
N SER A 49 -0.52 -6.89 13.25
CA SER A 49 -1.96 -7.01 13.50
C SER A 49 -2.50 -8.42 13.25
N GLY A 50 -1.62 -9.42 13.10
CA GLY A 50 -2.00 -10.84 12.98
C GLY A 50 -2.08 -11.37 11.55
N CYS A 51 -1.80 -10.56 10.53
CA CYS A 51 -1.70 -11.04 9.15
C CYS A 51 -0.63 -12.13 9.04
N ARG A 52 -1.01 -13.29 8.50
CA ARG A 52 -0.14 -14.48 8.41
C ARG A 52 0.61 -14.56 7.09
N LEU A 53 0.01 -14.07 6.01
CA LEU A 53 0.56 -14.15 4.66
C LEU A 53 0.14 -12.94 3.83
N ILE A 54 1.11 -12.37 3.10
CA ILE A 54 0.84 -11.46 2.00
C ILE A 54 0.73 -12.28 0.72
N GLY A 55 -0.45 -12.28 0.10
CA GLY A 55 -0.58 -12.71 -1.29
C GLY A 55 0.07 -11.68 -2.21
N HIS A 56 -0.36 -10.42 -2.11
CA HIS A 56 0.36 -9.27 -2.66
C HIS A 56 -0.16 -7.95 -2.09
N ILE A 57 0.71 -6.95 -2.08
CA ILE A 57 0.36 -5.53 -2.01
C ILE A 57 0.85 -4.92 -3.31
N LYS A 58 -0.05 -4.36 -4.10
CA LYS A 58 0.25 -3.67 -5.36
C LYS A 58 -0.23 -2.24 -5.27
N GLY A 59 0.62 -1.31 -5.70
CA GLY A 59 0.26 0.09 -5.87
C GLY A 59 0.51 0.53 -7.31
N LEU A 60 -0.36 1.36 -7.84
CA LEU A 60 -0.13 2.12 -9.07
C LEU A 60 -0.24 3.60 -8.73
N ILE A 61 0.85 4.32 -8.90
CA ILE A 61 0.86 5.78 -8.94
C ILE A 61 0.73 6.20 -10.39
N ASP A 62 -0.35 6.87 -10.72
CA ASP A 62 -0.62 7.44 -12.03
C ASP A 62 -0.56 8.98 -11.92
N ALA A 63 0.43 9.57 -12.59
CA ALA A 63 0.63 11.01 -12.65
C ALA A 63 0.19 11.59 -14.01
N ASN A 64 -0.79 10.95 -14.65
CA ASN A 64 -1.34 11.33 -15.95
C ASN A 64 -0.23 11.35 -17.03
N GLU A 65 -0.09 12.48 -17.73
CA GLU A 65 0.94 12.70 -18.75
C GLU A 65 2.38 12.64 -18.21
N ASN A 66 2.58 12.74 -16.89
CA ASN A 66 3.91 12.67 -16.26
C ASN A 66 4.35 11.23 -15.96
N GLY A 67 3.59 10.23 -16.43
CA GLY A 67 3.95 8.81 -16.35
C GLY A 67 3.36 8.11 -15.14
N TYR A 68 3.89 6.92 -14.84
CA TYR A 68 3.37 6.07 -13.79
C TYR A 68 4.48 5.30 -13.06
N LEU A 69 4.18 4.91 -11.83
CA LEU A 69 5.02 4.04 -11.04
C LEU A 69 4.18 2.90 -10.45
N PHE A 70 4.49 1.67 -10.85
CA PHE A 70 3.94 0.48 -10.24
C PHE A 70 4.85 0.03 -9.10
N CYS A 71 4.28 -0.29 -7.94
CA CYS A 71 4.99 -0.92 -6.82
C CYS A 71 4.34 -2.25 -6.44
N SER A 72 5.15 -3.21 -5.99
CA SER A 72 4.65 -4.50 -5.50
C SER A 72 5.50 -5.06 -4.38
N LEU A 73 4.84 -5.66 -3.39
CA LEU A 73 5.46 -6.36 -2.28
C LEU A 73 4.67 -7.66 -2.01
N VAL A 74 5.38 -8.77 -1.80
CA VAL A 74 4.78 -10.11 -1.59
C VAL A 74 5.30 -10.78 -0.32
N THR A 75 6.01 -10.04 0.52
CA THR A 75 6.65 -10.52 1.74
C THR A 75 6.55 -9.45 2.81
N PHE A 76 6.48 -9.85 4.09
CA PHE A 76 6.55 -8.90 5.21
C PHE A 76 7.93 -8.27 5.41
N HIS A 77 8.94 -8.86 4.77
CA HIS A 77 10.34 -8.47 4.89
C HIS A 77 10.87 -8.04 3.52
N GLY A 78 11.71 -7.02 3.49
CA GLY A 78 12.31 -6.49 2.28
C GLY A 78 11.63 -5.22 1.78
N LYS A 79 12.04 -4.78 0.59
CA LYS A 79 11.59 -3.53 -0.03
C LYS A 79 10.59 -3.83 -1.15
N PRO A 80 9.60 -2.96 -1.39
CA PRO A 80 8.75 -3.06 -2.56
C PRO A 80 9.59 -2.96 -3.84
N ARG A 81 9.20 -3.74 -4.85
CA ARG A 81 9.77 -3.64 -6.20
C ARG A 81 9.00 -2.59 -6.98
N PHE A 82 9.73 -1.74 -7.70
CA PHE A 82 9.17 -0.69 -8.55
C PHE A 82 9.34 -0.98 -10.03
N LYS A 83 8.38 -0.55 -10.85
CA LYS A 83 8.43 -0.56 -12.32
C LYS A 83 7.75 0.69 -12.88
N GLY A 84 8.17 1.14 -14.05
CA GLY A 84 7.69 2.39 -14.66
C GLY A 84 8.55 3.58 -14.30
N THR A 85 8.15 4.75 -14.78
CA THR A 85 8.88 6.00 -14.64
C THR A 85 7.91 7.16 -14.46
N LEU A 86 8.15 7.99 -13.45
CA LEU A 86 7.61 9.34 -13.36
C LEU A 86 8.64 10.29 -13.99
N GLN A 87 8.21 11.09 -14.96
CA GLN A 87 9.12 11.84 -15.84
C GLN A 87 9.54 13.19 -15.29
N LYS A 88 8.67 13.82 -14.49
CA LYS A 88 8.83 15.17 -13.97
C LYS A 88 8.38 15.21 -12.52
N ASP A 89 8.73 16.28 -11.83
CA ASP A 89 8.19 16.57 -10.52
C ASP A 89 6.67 16.83 -10.63
N ILE A 90 5.91 16.31 -9.67
CA ILE A 90 4.44 16.27 -9.75
C ILE A 90 3.81 16.91 -8.51
N GLU A 91 2.66 17.56 -8.72
CA GLU A 91 1.87 18.22 -7.67
C GLU A 91 0.74 17.33 -7.15
N ASP A 92 0.22 16.46 -8.01
CA ASP A 92 -0.74 15.43 -7.66
C ASP A 92 -0.45 14.10 -8.38
N ALA A 93 -1.03 13.03 -7.86
CA ALA A 93 -1.08 11.73 -8.50
C ALA A 93 -2.27 10.92 -7.99
N ARG A 94 -2.78 10.00 -8.80
CA ARG A 94 -3.71 8.96 -8.32
C ARG A 94 -2.92 7.77 -7.82
N LEU A 95 -3.22 7.32 -6.60
CA LEU A 95 -2.73 6.05 -6.05
C LEU A 95 -3.87 5.04 -6.00
N THR A 96 -3.70 3.94 -6.73
CA THR A 96 -4.55 2.75 -6.66
C THR A 96 -3.82 1.65 -5.90
N LEU A 97 -4.37 1.21 -4.77
CA LEU A 97 -3.89 0.07 -3.99
C LEU A 97 -4.76 -1.15 -4.22
N ASN A 98 -4.12 -2.31 -4.39
CA ASN A 98 -4.76 -3.62 -4.37
C ASN A 98 -3.98 -4.55 -3.43
N ILE A 99 -4.67 -5.07 -2.43
CA ILE A 99 -4.09 -5.86 -1.35
C ILE A 99 -4.84 -7.19 -1.29
N ILE A 100 -4.08 -8.28 -1.26
CA ILE A 100 -4.57 -9.63 -0.95
C ILE A 100 -3.71 -10.18 0.18
N VAL A 101 -4.34 -10.49 1.31
CA VAL A 101 -3.70 -10.97 2.54
C VAL A 101 -4.52 -12.07 3.18
N TYR A 102 -3.94 -12.80 4.13
CA TYR A 102 -4.59 -13.93 4.80
C TYR A 102 -4.45 -13.87 6.32
N GLY A 103 -5.46 -14.37 7.02
CA GLY A 103 -5.47 -14.48 8.48
C GLY A 103 -5.66 -13.14 9.19
N ILE A 104 -6.26 -12.15 8.52
CA ILE A 104 -6.56 -10.83 9.07
C ILE A 104 -7.95 -10.39 8.59
N GLU A 105 -8.73 -9.79 9.48
CA GLU A 105 -10.09 -9.34 9.19
C GLU A 105 -10.08 -8.10 8.27
N PRO A 106 -11.07 -7.97 7.36
CA PRO A 106 -11.12 -6.86 6.39
C PRO A 106 -11.13 -5.45 7.00
N ASP A 107 -11.83 -5.27 8.12
CA ASP A 107 -11.90 -4.01 8.86
C ASP A 107 -10.53 -3.58 9.39
N ILE A 108 -9.75 -4.52 9.92
CA ILE A 108 -8.39 -4.25 10.38
C ILE A 108 -7.48 -3.84 9.20
N VAL A 109 -7.64 -4.48 8.04
CA VAL A 109 -6.88 -4.09 6.83
C VAL A 109 -7.22 -2.67 6.41
N GLU A 110 -8.51 -2.32 6.41
CA GLU A 110 -8.97 -0.98 6.09
C GLU A 110 -8.37 0.07 7.05
N ASP A 111 -8.46 -0.15 8.36
CA ASP A 111 -7.93 0.76 9.39
C ASP A 111 -6.42 1.00 9.22
N ILE A 112 -5.66 -0.07 8.99
CA ILE A 112 -4.20 0.03 8.77
C ILE A 112 -3.89 0.83 7.50
N VAL A 113 -4.63 0.59 6.41
CA VAL A 113 -4.42 1.34 5.17
C VAL A 113 -4.77 2.81 5.34
N GLN A 114 -5.90 3.13 5.98
CA GLN A 114 -6.31 4.50 6.25
C GLN A 114 -5.28 5.24 7.12
N GLN A 115 -4.81 4.62 8.20
CA GLN A 115 -3.78 5.19 9.05
C GLN A 115 -2.45 5.37 8.30
N GLY A 116 -2.07 4.41 7.45
CA GLY A 116 -0.88 4.50 6.60
C GLY A 116 -0.97 5.63 5.58
N ILE A 117 -2.14 5.82 4.96
CA ILE A 117 -2.37 6.94 4.03
C ILE A 117 -2.18 8.27 4.76
N LYS A 118 -2.85 8.44 5.89
CA LYS A 118 -2.76 9.65 6.71
C LYS A 118 -1.32 9.96 7.13
N ASN A 119 -0.57 8.96 7.59
CA ASN A 119 0.80 9.17 8.07
C ASN A 119 1.80 9.56 6.97
N HIS A 120 1.53 9.19 5.72
CA HIS A 120 2.49 9.35 4.62
C HIS A 120 2.09 10.44 3.63
N PHE A 121 0.81 10.75 3.46
CA PHE A 121 0.32 11.61 2.39
C PHE A 121 -0.53 12.79 2.84
N GLU A 122 -0.94 12.84 4.11
CA GLU A 122 -1.64 13.97 4.74
C GLU A 122 -0.73 14.64 5.80
#